data_AF-A0A1Q3IXN0-F1
#
_entry.id   AF-A0A1Q3IXN0-F1
#
_cell.length_a   1.000
_cell.length_b   1.000
_cell.length_c   1.000
_cell.angle_alpha   90.00
_cell.angle_beta   90.00
_cell.angle_gamma   90.00
#
_symmetry.space_group_name_H-M   'P 1'
#
loop_
_entity.id
_entity.type
_entity.pdbx_description
1 polymer ?
#
loop_
_entity_poly.entity_id
_entity_poly.type
_entity_poly.pdbx_seq_one_letter_code
_entity_poly.pdbx_strand_id
1 'polypeptide(L)'
;MDKQTVKAKDGKAYTTLGYANGPAATTDTPRADPAATDTTALDYRQQALVLLAGETHGGEDVVVRASGPMAHLFKGTIEQHSIFHIIREAMAAKE
;
A
#
# COMPACT_ATOMS: atom_id res chain seq x y z
N MET A 1 -12.79 23.88 5.68
CA MET A 1 -13.27 22.59 6.23
C MET A 1 -12.65 22.44 7.59
N ASP A 2 -13.44 22.60 8.64
CA ASP A 2 -12.97 22.34 10.00
C ASP A 2 -12.64 20.85 10.11
N LYS A 3 -11.41 20.53 10.53
CA LYS A 3 -10.89 19.16 10.62
C LYS A 3 -11.51 18.44 11.82
N GLN A 4 -12.79 18.15 11.75
CA GLN A 4 -13.47 17.38 12.78
C GLN A 4 -12.92 15.94 12.74
N THR A 5 -12.35 15.49 13.85
CA THR A 5 -11.79 14.13 13.95
C THR A 5 -12.94 13.12 13.94
N VAL A 6 -12.97 12.27 12.92
CA VAL A 6 -13.95 11.18 12.82
C VAL A 6 -13.53 10.05 13.76
N LYS A 7 -14.48 9.54 14.55
CA LYS A 7 -14.26 8.47 15.51
C LYS A 7 -14.80 7.14 14.99
N ALA A 8 -14.11 6.05 15.31
CA ALA A 8 -14.59 4.70 15.08
C ALA A 8 -15.62 4.29 16.16
N LYS A 9 -16.16 3.07 16.05
CA LYS A 9 -17.21 2.54 16.95
C LYS A 9 -16.79 2.41 18.42
N ASP A 10 -15.48 2.38 18.69
CA ASP A 10 -14.91 2.36 20.03
C ASP A 10 -14.65 3.75 20.62
N GLY A 11 -15.11 4.81 19.95
CA GLY A 11 -15.01 6.20 20.41
C GLY A 11 -13.63 6.85 20.24
N LYS A 12 -12.66 6.13 19.64
CA LYS A 12 -11.30 6.60 19.36
C LYS A 12 -11.15 7.02 17.89
N ALA A 13 -10.21 7.91 17.59
CA ALA A 13 -9.91 8.26 16.20
C ALA A 13 -9.31 7.08 15.42
N TYR A 14 -9.18 7.21 14.10
CA TYR A 14 -8.44 6.28 13.24
C TYR A 14 -7.73 7.05 12.13
N THR A 15 -6.63 6.49 11.63
CA THR A 15 -5.87 7.08 10.53
C THR A 15 -6.45 6.67 9.18
N THR A 16 -6.31 7.53 8.17
CA THR A 16 -6.69 7.20 6.79
C THR A 16 -5.89 6.01 6.25
N LEU A 17 -4.61 5.92 6.62
CA LEU A 17 -3.73 4.80 6.28
C LEU A 17 -3.70 3.79 7.43
N GLY A 18 -3.67 2.51 7.08
CA GLY A 18 -3.54 1.39 8.00
C GLY A 18 -2.97 0.19 7.27
N TYR A 19 -2.52 -0.82 8.02
CA TYR A 19 -1.99 -2.06 7.47
C TYR A 19 -2.88 -3.25 7.87
N ALA A 20 -2.88 -4.30 7.04
CA ALA A 20 -3.58 -5.54 7.39
C ALA A 20 -2.85 -6.28 8.52
N ASN A 21 -1.51 -6.24 8.54
CA ASN A 21 -0.68 -6.89 9.54
C ASN A 21 0.58 -6.07 9.83
N GLY A 22 1.31 -6.45 10.87
CA GLY A 22 2.58 -5.83 11.21
C GLY A 22 2.76 -5.55 12.70
N PRO A 23 3.85 -4.85 13.07
CA PRO A 23 4.30 -4.76 14.45
C PRO A 23 3.51 -3.79 15.32
N ALA A 24 2.58 -3.03 14.74
CA ALA A 24 1.74 -2.06 15.45
C ALA A 24 0.34 -2.58 15.78
N ALA A 25 0.05 -3.86 15.50
CA ALA A 25 -1.15 -4.49 16.00
C ALA A 25 -1.06 -4.76 17.51
N THR A 26 -2.20 -4.94 18.15
CA THR A 26 -2.31 -5.26 19.58
C THR A 26 -3.06 -6.59 19.75
N THR A 27 -2.59 -7.50 20.60
CA THR A 27 -3.25 -8.79 20.86
C THR A 27 -4.21 -8.72 22.04
N ASP A 28 -3.73 -8.23 23.18
CA ASP A 28 -4.43 -8.36 24.47
C ASP A 28 -4.79 -7.01 25.10
N THR A 29 -4.59 -5.92 24.36
CA THR A 29 -4.89 -4.57 24.81
C THR A 29 -5.79 -3.86 23.79
N PRO A 30 -6.72 -3.00 24.24
CA PRO A 30 -7.46 -2.14 23.33
C PRO A 30 -6.49 -1.26 22.54
N ARG A 31 -6.72 -1.12 21.23
CA ARG A 31 -5.90 -0.26 20.36
C ARG A 31 -5.74 1.15 20.95
N ALA A 32 -4.58 1.78 20.78
CA ALA A 32 -4.38 3.18 21.17
C ALA A 32 -5.30 4.13 20.38
N ASP A 33 -5.58 5.32 20.92
CA ASP A 33 -6.23 6.39 20.15
C ASP A 33 -5.16 7.18 19.38
N PRO A 34 -5.13 7.13 18.03
CA PRO A 34 -4.15 7.88 17.25
C PRO A 34 -4.20 9.40 17.48
N ALA A 35 -5.35 9.95 17.89
CA ALA A 35 -5.48 11.38 18.19
C ALA A 35 -4.65 11.82 19.41
N ALA A 36 -4.18 10.88 20.24
CA ALA A 36 -3.30 11.14 21.37
C ALA A 36 -1.81 11.13 21.00
N THR A 37 -1.46 10.91 19.74
CA THR A 37 -0.08 10.78 19.24
C THR A 37 0.17 11.65 18.01
N ASP A 38 1.43 12.02 17.77
CA ASP A 38 1.81 12.66 16.50
C ASP A 38 1.83 11.63 15.37
N THR A 39 0.70 11.50 14.67
CA THR A 39 0.56 10.59 13.52
C THR A 39 1.32 11.04 12.27
N THR A 40 1.99 12.20 12.30
CA THR A 40 2.82 12.72 11.21
C THR A 40 4.31 12.50 11.42
N ALA A 41 4.71 11.97 12.58
CA ALA A 41 6.09 11.62 12.86
C ALA A 41 6.60 10.54 11.88
N LEU A 42 7.87 10.65 11.49
CA LEU A 42 8.50 9.77 10.49
C LEU A 42 8.52 8.29 10.90
N ASP A 43 8.55 8.03 12.21
CA ASP A 43 8.59 6.69 12.81
C ASP A 43 7.23 6.23 13.34
N TYR A 44 6.16 7.01 13.11
CA TYR A 44 4.81 6.58 13.46
C TYR A 44 4.42 5.32 12.69
N ARG A 45 4.07 4.27 13.41
CA ARG A 45 3.60 3.01 12.83
C ARG A 45 2.08 2.99 12.82
N GLN A 46 1.49 2.94 11.63
CA GLN A 46 0.03 2.87 11.47
C GLN A 46 -0.52 1.58 12.09
N GLN A 47 -1.76 1.64 12.57
CA GLN A 47 -2.42 0.51 13.21
C GLN A 47 -2.55 -0.67 12.23
N ALA A 48 -2.38 -1.88 12.76
CA ALA A 48 -2.53 -3.13 12.03
C ALA A 48 -3.50 -4.09 12.74
N LEU A 49 -4.08 -5.03 11.99
CA LEU A 49 -5.04 -5.99 12.52
C LEU A 49 -4.37 -7.26 13.07
N VAL A 50 -3.38 -7.81 12.36
CA VAL A 50 -2.67 -9.04 12.76
C VAL A 50 -1.25 -8.72 13.21
N LEU A 51 -0.89 -9.11 14.43
CA LEU A 51 0.44 -8.86 14.99
C LEU A 51 1.50 -9.76 14.34
N LEU A 52 2.50 -9.12 13.74
CA LEU A 52 3.69 -9.75 13.17
C LEU A 52 4.93 -8.90 13.47
N ALA A 53 6.13 -9.47 13.38
CA ALA A 53 7.38 -8.73 13.57
C ALA A 53 7.62 -7.67 12.48
N GLY A 54 7.02 -7.85 11.30
CA GLY A 54 7.05 -6.95 10.16
C GLY A 54 5.77 -7.08 9.35
N GLU A 55 5.48 -6.09 8.53
CA GLU A 55 4.41 -6.18 7.54
C GLU A 55 4.80 -7.18 6.44
N THR A 56 3.81 -7.88 5.88
CA THR A 56 3.98 -8.77 4.74
C THR A 56 3.56 -8.09 3.45
N HIS A 57 4.24 -8.40 2.34
CA HIS A 57 3.85 -7.88 1.03
C HIS A 57 2.37 -8.15 0.69
N GLY A 58 1.77 -7.18 -0.01
CA GLY A 58 0.50 -7.34 -0.71
C GLY A 58 0.62 -8.28 -1.92
N GLY A 59 -0.49 -8.95 -2.24
CA GLY A 59 -0.60 -9.88 -3.38
C GLY A 59 -1.51 -9.37 -4.49
N GLU A 60 -1.90 -8.10 -4.44
CA GLU A 60 -2.71 -7.43 -5.45
C GLU A 60 -1.93 -7.14 -6.75
N ASP A 61 -2.65 -7.02 -7.86
CA ASP A 61 -2.07 -6.58 -9.13
C ASP A 61 -1.41 -5.19 -8.98
N VAL A 62 -0.19 -5.06 -9.50
CA VAL A 62 0.55 -3.78 -9.51
C VAL A 62 0.48 -3.08 -10.86
N VAL A 63 0.49 -1.74 -10.83
CA VAL A 63 0.41 -0.93 -12.05
C VAL A 63 1.75 -0.93 -12.80
N VAL A 64 1.70 -1.20 -14.10
CA VAL A 64 2.80 -0.93 -15.04
C VAL A 64 2.43 0.27 -15.89
N ARG A 65 3.33 1.25 -15.98
CA ARG A 65 3.22 2.42 -16.89
C ARG A 65 4.37 2.39 -17.88
N ALA A 66 4.08 2.59 -19.16
CA ALA A 66 5.07 2.58 -20.22
C ALA A 66 4.95 3.80 -21.14
N SER A 67 6.08 4.24 -21.68
CA SER A 67 6.19 5.27 -22.71
C SER A 67 7.35 4.92 -23.66
N GLY A 68 7.27 5.38 -24.92
CA GLY A 68 8.27 5.08 -25.94
C GLY A 68 7.89 3.94 -26.90
N PRO A 69 8.88 3.35 -27.62
CA PRO A 69 8.64 2.27 -28.58
C PRO A 69 7.82 1.13 -27.99
N MET A 70 6.80 0.69 -28.73
CA MET A 70 5.92 -0.41 -28.33
C MET A 70 5.20 -0.23 -26.98
N ALA A 71 5.13 0.97 -26.40
CA ALA A 71 4.44 1.20 -25.13
C ALA A 71 2.95 0.78 -25.14
N HIS A 72 2.31 0.81 -26.32
CA HIS A 72 0.94 0.36 -26.53
C HIS A 72 0.73 -1.16 -26.30
N LEU A 73 1.81 -1.94 -26.17
CA LEU A 73 1.74 -3.35 -25.77
C LEU A 73 1.44 -3.53 -24.27
N PHE A 74 1.76 -2.54 -23.43
CA PHE A 74 1.37 -2.53 -22.02
C PHE A 74 -0.08 -2.06 -21.88
N LYS A 75 -1.03 -2.98 -22.08
CA LYS A 75 -2.47 -2.71 -22.04
C LYS A 75 -3.24 -3.79 -21.27
N GLY A 76 -4.30 -3.39 -20.58
CA GLY A 76 -5.14 -4.30 -19.80
C GLY A 76 -4.39 -4.93 -18.62
N THR A 77 -4.93 -6.04 -18.10
CA THR A 77 -4.27 -6.89 -17.10
C THR A 77 -3.39 -7.90 -17.81
N ILE A 78 -2.13 -7.99 -17.40
CA ILE A 78 -1.13 -8.92 -17.96
C ILE A 78 -0.41 -9.65 -16.84
N GLU A 79 0.10 -10.83 -17.14
CA GLU A 79 1.00 -11.56 -16.24
C GLU A 79 2.33 -10.83 -16.10
N GLN A 80 2.90 -10.78 -14.88
CA GLN A 80 4.15 -10.05 -14.60
C GLN A 80 5.32 -10.49 -15.50
N HIS A 81 5.41 -11.77 -15.86
CA HIS A 81 6.47 -12.27 -16.75
C HIS A 81 6.38 -11.73 -18.18
N SER A 82 5.22 -11.21 -18.60
CA SER A 82 5.01 -10.61 -19.93
C SER A 82 5.81 -9.32 -20.11
N ILE A 83 6.14 -8.62 -19.01
CA ILE A 83 6.95 -7.38 -19.04
C ILE A 83 8.28 -7.63 -19.76
N PHE A 84 8.94 -8.75 -19.46
CA PHE A 84 10.20 -9.13 -20.11
C PHE A 84 10.03 -9.29 -21.63
N HIS A 85 9.00 -10.01 -22.07
CA HIS A 85 8.76 -10.28 -23.48
C HIS A 85 8.43 -9.00 -24.26
N ILE A 86 7.63 -8.11 -23.67
CA ILE A 86 7.28 -6.82 -24.26
C ILE A 86 8.52 -5.92 -24.40
N ILE A 87 9.36 -5.84 -23.37
CA ILE A 87 10.61 -5.04 -23.44
C ILE A 87 11.55 -5.62 -24.49
N ARG A 88 11.71 -6.95 -24.53
CA ARG A 88 12.54 -7.61 -25.55
C ARG A 88 12.08 -7.27 -26.96
N GLU A 89 10.78 -7.32 -27.21
CA GLU A 89 10.18 -6.94 -28.50
C GLU A 89 10.47 -5.47 -28.84
N ALA A 90 10.27 -4.57 -27.87
CA ALA A 90 10.52 -3.14 -28.05
C ALA A 90 12.00 -2.82 -28.37
N MET A 91 12.93 -3.59 -27.81
CA MET A 91 14.37 -3.45 -28.08
C MET A 91 14.77 -4.05 -29.43
N ALA A 92 14.12 -5.15 -29.84
CA ALA A 92 14.39 -5.82 -31.11
C ALA A 92 13.79 -5.11 -32.33
N ALA A 93 12.73 -4.31 -32.14
CA ALA A 93 12.10 -3.48 -33.18
C ALA A 93 12.97 -2.31 -33.68
N LYS A 94 14.29 -2.37 -33.45
CA LYS A 94 15.29 -1.40 -33.86
C LYS A 94 16.11 -1.97 -35.02
N GLU A 95 15.44 -2.22 -36.15
CA GLU A 95 16.03 -2.36 -37.49
C GLU A 95 15.16 -1.62 -38.50
#